data_AF-M2MNA9-F1
#
_entry.id   AF-M2MNA9-F1
#
_cell.length_a   1.000
_cell.length_b   1.000
_cell.length_c   1.000
_cell.angle_alpha   90.00
_cell.angle_beta   90.00
_cell.angle_gamma   90.00
#
_symmetry.space_group_name_H-M   'P 1'
#
loop_
_entity.id
_entity.type
_entity.pdbx_description
1 polymer ?
#
loop_
_entity_poly.entity_id
_entity_poly.type
_entity_poly.pdbx_seq_one_letter_code
_entity_poly.pdbx_strand_id
1 'polypeptide(L)'
;MPPTPSASKPDLASPGSSSISAKGAEKKVPRPLNHFIIYRKEWHPKIVAQNPGLHNNEISVIIGKQWQSESDEVKALYKQKAEEMKRQHELAHPDYQYQPRKPS
;
A
#
# COMPACT_ATOMS: atom_id res chain seq x y z
N MET A 1 -1.94 -39.74 -1.19
CA MET A 1 -0.73 -38.92 -1.45
C MET A 1 -0.02 -39.55 -2.65
N PRO A 2 0.39 -38.76 -3.67
CA PRO A 2 1.59 -37.94 -3.56
C PRO A 2 1.40 -36.41 -3.78
N PRO A 3 2.39 -35.57 -3.39
CA PRO A 3 2.33 -34.11 -3.40
C PRO A 3 3.27 -33.41 -4.43
N THR A 4 2.98 -32.11 -4.70
CA THR A 4 3.82 -31.04 -5.34
C THR A 4 4.01 -31.12 -6.88
N PRO A 5 4.19 -29.99 -7.65
CA PRO A 5 5.01 -28.82 -7.32
C PRO A 5 4.51 -27.40 -7.70
N SER A 6 5.09 -26.45 -6.96
CA SER A 6 5.42 -25.06 -7.27
C SER A 6 5.42 -24.67 -8.76
N ALA A 7 4.71 -23.59 -9.10
CA ALA A 7 5.05 -22.71 -10.23
C ALA A 7 4.42 -21.32 -10.06
N SER A 8 5.28 -20.37 -9.67
CA SER A 8 5.47 -19.08 -10.36
C SER A 8 4.24 -18.23 -10.68
N LYS A 9 3.95 -17.26 -9.79
CA LYS A 9 3.32 -16.00 -10.20
C LYS A 9 4.42 -15.03 -10.63
N PRO A 10 4.48 -14.62 -11.91
CA PRO A 10 5.43 -13.63 -12.38
C PRO A 10 4.91 -12.21 -12.10
N ASP A 11 5.89 -11.35 -11.83
CA ASP A 11 5.94 -9.91 -12.06
C ASP A 11 4.81 -9.02 -11.52
N LEU A 12 5.04 -8.46 -10.33
CA LEU A 12 4.44 -7.19 -9.94
C LEU A 12 5.55 -6.15 -9.78
N ALA A 13 6.12 -5.74 -10.91
CA ALA A 13 6.78 -4.45 -11.00
C ALA A 13 5.70 -3.34 -10.88
N SER A 14 5.61 -2.71 -9.71
CA SER A 14 4.99 -1.38 -9.58
C SER A 14 6.01 -0.44 -8.94
N PRO A 15 6.49 0.57 -9.67
CA PRO A 15 7.51 1.48 -9.17
C PRO A 15 6.92 2.48 -8.17
N GLY A 16 7.73 2.85 -7.17
CA GLY A 16 7.69 4.14 -6.45
C GLY A 16 6.51 4.35 -5.50
N SER A 17 6.66 4.20 -4.18
CA SER A 17 7.30 5.16 -3.26
C SER A 17 6.61 6.53 -3.13
N SER A 18 5.92 6.68 -1.99
CA SER A 18 5.98 7.83 -1.06
C SER A 18 5.34 9.18 -1.45
N SER A 19 4.30 9.50 -0.66
CA SER A 19 4.11 10.76 0.11
C SER A 19 4.11 12.12 -0.60
N ILE A 20 2.99 12.83 -0.40
CA ILE A 20 2.89 14.29 -0.15
C ILE A 20 3.50 15.18 -1.24
N SER A 21 2.65 15.67 -2.15
CA SER A 21 2.93 16.92 -2.86
C SER A 21 1.60 17.62 -3.20
N ALA A 22 1.07 18.32 -2.20
CA ALA A 22 0.28 19.51 -2.47
C ALA A 22 1.18 20.49 -3.22
N LYS A 23 0.98 20.62 -4.54
CA LYS A 23 1.23 21.81 -5.36
C LYS A 23 0.99 21.46 -6.84
N GLY A 24 -0.12 21.95 -7.40
CA GLY A 24 -0.14 22.32 -8.82
C GLY A 24 -0.75 21.37 -9.85
N ALA A 25 -1.55 20.35 -9.49
CA ALA A 25 -2.33 19.61 -10.48
C ALA A 25 -3.76 19.46 -10.01
N GLU A 26 -4.71 19.89 -10.85
CA GLU A 26 -6.18 19.80 -10.69
C GLU A 26 -6.63 18.79 -9.63
N LYS A 27 -7.39 19.28 -8.64
CA LYS A 27 -8.31 18.64 -7.66
C LYS A 27 -8.59 17.11 -7.79
N LYS A 28 -7.56 16.29 -7.99
CA LYS A 28 -7.68 14.83 -8.11
C LYS A 28 -7.64 14.31 -6.70
N VAL A 29 -8.84 14.02 -6.22
CA VAL A 29 -9.09 13.35 -4.95
C VAL A 29 -8.19 12.10 -4.89
N PRO A 30 -7.24 12.03 -3.93
CA PRO A 30 -6.28 10.94 -3.85
C PRO A 30 -6.99 9.67 -3.38
N ARG A 31 -6.53 8.51 -3.85
CA ARG A 31 -7.14 7.21 -3.52
C ARG A 31 -7.23 7.01 -1.99
N PRO A 32 -8.32 6.44 -1.47
CA PRO A 32 -8.37 6.05 -0.07
C PRO A 32 -7.24 5.04 0.21
N LEU A 33 -6.53 5.27 1.31
CA LEU A 33 -5.38 4.43 1.69
C LEU A 33 -5.90 3.05 2.14
N ASN A 34 -5.43 1.99 1.48
CA ASN A 34 -5.73 0.63 1.89
C ASN A 34 -4.96 0.25 3.17
N HIS A 35 -5.37 -0.83 3.86
CA HIS A 35 -4.80 -1.30 5.13
C HIS A 35 -3.28 -1.48 5.09
N PHE A 36 -2.76 -2.03 3.99
CA PHE A 36 -1.32 -2.18 3.77
C PHE A 36 -0.59 -0.83 3.61
N ILE A 37 -1.24 0.17 3.02
CA ILE A 37 -0.64 1.50 2.82
C ILE A 37 -0.57 2.26 4.15
N ILE A 38 -1.57 2.10 5.02
CA ILE A 38 -1.55 2.63 6.39
C ILE A 38 -0.38 2.02 7.16
N TYR A 39 -0.28 0.69 7.13
CA TYR A 39 0.81 -0.04 7.76
C TYR A 39 2.18 0.40 7.23
N ARG A 40 2.37 0.38 5.91
CA ARG A 40 3.63 0.79 5.28
C ARG A 40 4.04 2.20 5.69
N LYS A 41 3.12 3.14 5.83
CA LYS A 41 3.42 4.53 6.20
C LYS A 41 4.07 4.65 7.58
N GLU A 42 3.74 3.76 8.51
CA GLU A 42 4.36 3.72 9.84
C GLU A 42 5.69 2.94 9.87
N TRP A 43 5.79 1.88 9.08
CA TRP A 43 6.97 1.01 9.08
C TRP A 43 8.09 1.49 8.14
N HIS A 44 7.75 2.18 7.06
CA HIS A 44 8.71 2.71 6.10
C HIS A 44 9.80 3.60 6.74
N PRO A 45 9.48 4.63 7.54
CA PRO A 45 10.52 5.42 8.19
C PRO A 45 11.37 4.61 9.17
N LYS A 46 10.81 3.57 9.81
CA LYS A 46 11.57 2.67 10.70
C LYS A 46 12.62 1.86 9.93
N ILE A 47 12.24 1.29 8.78
CA ILE A 47 13.17 0.51 7.94
C ILE A 47 14.21 1.41 7.28
N VAL A 48 13.82 2.61 6.81
CA VAL A 48 14.76 3.62 6.29
C VAL A 48 15.76 4.05 7.37
N ALA A 49 15.30 4.28 8.60
CA ALA A 49 16.17 4.66 9.71
C ALA A 49 17.15 3.56 10.09
N GLN A 50 16.72 2.29 10.04
CA GLN A 50 17.60 1.15 10.29
C GLN A 50 18.58 0.88 9.13
N ASN A 51 18.18 1.18 7.89
CA ASN A 51 18.98 0.94 6.69
C ASN A 51 19.03 2.19 5.80
N PRO A 52 19.78 3.22 6.20
CA PRO A 52 19.95 4.42 5.38
C PRO A 52 20.68 4.04 4.09
N GLY A 53 20.01 4.22 2.94
CA GLY A 53 20.55 3.87 1.62
C GLY A 53 19.97 2.60 0.99
N LEU A 54 19.08 1.88 1.69
CA LEU A 54 18.35 0.76 1.10
C LEU A 54 17.39 1.27 0.01
N HIS A 55 17.33 0.58 -1.13
CA HIS A 55 16.45 0.99 -2.21
C HIS A 55 14.97 0.75 -1.85
N ASN A 56 14.07 1.64 -2.27
CA ASN A 56 12.66 1.59 -1.85
C ASN A 56 11.92 0.31 -2.30
N ASN A 57 12.40 -0.39 -3.33
CA ASN A 57 11.89 -1.73 -3.66
C ASN A 57 12.14 -2.70 -2.51
N GLU A 58 13.36 -2.77 -2.01
CA GLU A 58 13.75 -3.68 -0.93
C GLU A 58 12.96 -3.37 0.35
N ILE A 59 12.78 -2.09 0.67
CA ILE A 59 11.95 -1.65 1.80
C ILE A 59 10.50 -2.13 1.64
N SER A 60 9.96 -2.04 0.42
CA SER A 60 8.60 -2.49 0.13
C SER A 60 8.46 -4.02 0.27
N VAL A 61 9.48 -4.77 -0.14
CA VAL A 61 9.55 -6.23 0.02
C VAL A 61 9.62 -6.62 1.50
N ILE A 62 10.46 -5.94 2.30
CA ILE A 62 10.60 -6.20 3.74
C ILE A 62 9.27 -5.94 4.46
N ILE A 63 8.64 -4.79 4.20
CA ILE A 63 7.36 -4.43 4.82
C ILE A 63 6.25 -5.40 4.37
N GLY A 64 6.27 -5.84 3.11
CA GLY A 64 5.35 -6.85 2.60
C GLY A 64 5.46 -8.19 3.35
N LYS A 65 6.68 -8.66 3.58
CA LYS A 65 6.94 -9.86 4.39
C LYS A 65 6.53 -9.67 5.84
N GLN A 66 6.88 -8.53 6.45
CA GLN A 66 6.51 -8.22 7.83
C GLN A 66 4.99 -8.18 8.00
N TRP A 67 4.28 -7.56 7.07
CA TRP A 67 2.83 -7.53 7.03
C TRP A 67 2.23 -8.93 6.93
N GLN A 68 2.79 -9.82 6.11
CA GLN A 68 2.32 -11.21 6.03
C GLN A 68 2.55 -11.98 7.33
N SER A 69 3.66 -11.73 8.02
CA SER A 69 3.99 -12.32 9.33
C SER A 69 3.28 -11.66 10.51
N GLU A 70 2.68 -10.49 10.32
CA GLU A 70 1.98 -9.77 11.39
C GLU A 70 0.73 -10.53 11.86
N SER A 71 0.38 -10.38 13.13
CA SER A 71 -0.80 -11.02 13.73
C SER A 71 -2.09 -10.62 13.01
N ASP A 72 -3.01 -11.59 12.86
CA ASP A 72 -4.31 -11.36 12.25
C ASP A 72 -5.14 -10.29 12.96
N GLU A 73 -4.97 -10.10 14.27
CA GLU A 73 -5.58 -9.01 15.03
C GLU A 73 -5.14 -7.63 14.52
N VAL A 74 -3.83 -7.47 14.30
CA VAL A 74 -3.26 -6.23 13.78
C VAL A 74 -3.74 -5.99 12.36
N LYS A 75 -3.72 -7.04 11.52
CA LYS A 75 -4.26 -6.97 10.16
C LYS A 75 -5.73 -6.56 10.15
N ALA A 76 -6.54 -7.12 11.04
CA ALA A 76 -7.95 -6.79 11.19
C ALA A 76 -8.17 -5.34 11.64
N LEU A 77 -7.38 -4.84 12.60
CA LEU A 77 -7.42 -3.44 13.02
C LEU A 77 -7.13 -2.48 11.86
N TYR A 78 -6.08 -2.75 11.08
CA TYR A 78 -5.76 -1.92 9.91
C TYR A 78 -6.78 -2.08 8.79
N LYS A 79 -7.38 -3.27 8.63
CA LYS A 79 -8.48 -3.52 7.69
C LYS A 79 -9.69 -2.65 8.05
N GLN A 80 -10.12 -2.64 9.31
CA GLN A 80 -11.20 -1.77 9.77
C GLN A 80 -10.86 -0.29 9.58
N LYS A 81 -9.64 0.15 9.92
CA LYS A 81 -9.21 1.53 9.66
C LYS A 81 -9.26 1.90 8.18
N ALA A 82 -8.88 0.98 7.30
CA ALA A 82 -8.93 1.20 5.86
C ALA A 82 -10.36 1.24 5.33
N GLU A 83 -11.24 0.37 5.84
CA GLU A 83 -12.67 0.38 5.51
C GLU A 83 -13.32 1.69 5.96
N GLU A 84 -12.99 2.18 7.15
CA GLU A 84 -13.45 3.48 7.64
C GLU A 84 -12.93 4.63 6.78
N MET A 85 -11.63 4.65 6.47
CA MET A 85 -11.05 5.66 5.57
C MET A 85 -11.67 5.61 4.17
N LYS A 86 -11.96 4.41 3.66
CA LYS A 86 -12.66 4.23 2.39
C LYS A 86 -14.08 4.80 2.47
N ARG A 87 -14.84 4.43 3.51
CA ARG A 87 -16.21 4.91 3.72
C ARG A 87 -16.25 6.43 3.87
N GLN A 88 -15.36 7.01 4.66
CA GLN A 88 -15.24 8.46 4.82
C GLN A 88 -14.91 9.15 3.51
N HIS A 89 -14.05 8.55 2.70
CA HIS A 89 -13.71 9.06 1.39
C HIS A 89 -14.88 9.00 0.41
N GLU A 90 -15.60 7.88 0.37
CA GLU A 90 -16.82 7.71 -0.43
C GLU A 90 -17.90 8.73 -0.01
N LEU A 91 -18.02 9.02 1.29
CA LEU A 91 -18.96 10.01 1.81
C LEU A 91 -18.53 11.46 1.53
N ALA A 92 -17.23 11.77 1.68
CA ALA A 92 -16.67 13.10 1.44
C ALA A 92 -16.59 13.42 -0.05
N HIS A 93 -16.47 12.40 -0.90
CA HIS A 93 -16.37 12.52 -2.34
C HIS A 93 -17.32 11.52 -3.03
N PRO A 94 -18.63 11.79 -3.02
CA PRO A 94 -19.62 10.93 -3.68
C PRO A 94 -19.44 10.89 -5.21
N ASP A 95 -18.77 11.90 -5.80
CA ASP A 95 -18.42 11.97 -7.23
C ASP A 95 -17.03 11.34 -7.55
N TYR A 96 -16.37 10.73 -6.55
CA TYR A 96 -15.07 10.11 -6.77
C TYR A 96 -15.18 8.85 -7.63
N GLN A 97 -14.81 8.97 -8.91
CA GLN A 97 -14.69 7.83 -9.81
C GLN A 97 -13.22 7.45 -10.03
N TYR A 98 -12.93 6.17 -9.82
CA TYR A 98 -11.64 5.59 -10.13
C TYR A 98 -11.39 5.62 -11.64
N GLN A 99 -10.55 6.55 -12.10
CA GLN A 99 -10.10 6.63 -13.49
C GLN A 99 -8.62 6.20 -13.54
N PRO A 100 -8.32 4.93 -13.87
CA PRO A 100 -6.95 4.50 -14.08
C PRO A 100 -6.40 5.25 -15.31
N ARG A 101 -5.21 5.87 -15.17
CA ARG A 101 -4.53 6.47 -16.32
C ARG A 101 -4.18 5.34 -17.30
N LYS A 102 -4.59 5.47 -18.56
CA LYS A 102 -4.12 4.59 -19.63
C LYS A 102 -2.61 4.84 -19.82
N PRO A 103 -1.76 3.81 -19.84
CA PRO A 103 -0.39 3.99 -20.30
C PRO A 103 -0.46 4.42 -21.79
N SER A 104 0.26 5.48 -22.14
CA SER A 104 0.42 5.92 -23.53
C SER A 104 1.54 5.14 -24.21
#